data_AF-A0A920GJN7-F1
#
_entry.id   AF-A0A920GJN7-F1
#
_cell.length_a   1.000
_cell.length_b   1.000
_cell.length_c   1.000
_cell.angle_alpha   90.00
_cell.angle_beta   90.00
_cell.angle_gamma   90.00
#
_symmetry.space_group_name_H-M   'P 1'
#
loop_
_entity.id
_entity.type
_entity.pdbx_description
1 polymer ?
#
loop_
_entity_poly.entity_id
_entity_poly.type
_entity_poly.pdbx_seq_one_letter_code
_entity_poly.pdbx_strand_id
1 'polypeptide(L)'
;MNANDTKKTISKCKELNTDFILVLHGGFTMGDVALTFAESNFKLGFWSVPEPTLTGDVQLNNFVSLNMSMSIAKKVRNTSKNPVSWYYGFAENKEFKQKITLTLQTLQSLKILSRSRIGLIGGLAMTFYNMEVSTTKLKSKLGVDIFNHDIHELTNRMSNQSSKNVDEEIQKILRLAKT
;
A
#
# COMPACT_ATOMS: atom_id res chain seq x y z
N MET A 1 -14.78 19.45 -13.65
CA MET A 1 -13.44 19.54 -13.02
C MET A 1 -12.42 19.74 -14.12
N ASN A 2 -11.49 20.67 -13.95
CA ASN A 2 -10.36 20.89 -14.87
C ASN A 2 -9.02 20.70 -14.15
N ALA A 3 -7.89 20.87 -14.84
CA ALA A 3 -6.56 20.75 -14.24
C ALA A 3 -6.32 21.65 -13.01
N ASN A 4 -6.87 22.87 -12.96
CA ASN A 4 -6.71 23.77 -11.81
C ASN A 4 -7.46 23.25 -10.58
N ASP A 5 -8.68 22.73 -10.77
CA ASP A 5 -9.42 22.06 -9.72
C ASP A 5 -8.63 20.84 -9.20
N THR A 6 -8.04 20.06 -10.11
CA THR A 6 -7.25 18.88 -9.75
C THR A 6 -6.01 19.24 -8.93
N LYS A 7 -5.31 20.32 -9.28
CA LYS A 7 -4.18 20.82 -8.49
C LYS A 7 -4.61 21.21 -7.07
N LYS A 8 -5.76 21.87 -6.91
CA LYS A 8 -6.31 22.22 -5.59
C LYS A 8 -6.64 20.96 -4.78
N THR A 9 -7.27 19.95 -5.40
CA THR A 9 -7.55 18.66 -4.76
C THR A 9 -6.27 17.96 -4.32
N ILE A 10 -5.24 17.91 -5.18
CA ILE A 10 -3.93 17.33 -4.84
C ILE A 10 -3.30 18.04 -3.65
N SER A 11 -3.33 19.38 -3.61
CA SER A 11 -2.85 20.15 -2.46
C SER A 11 -3.61 19.79 -1.19
N LYS A 12 -4.95 19.66 -1.28
CA LYS A 12 -5.76 19.26 -0.13
C LYS A 12 -5.44 17.84 0.36
N CYS A 13 -5.23 16.90 -0.57
CA CYS A 13 -4.79 15.55 -0.24
C CYS A 13 -3.44 15.53 0.49
N LYS A 14 -2.51 16.44 0.14
CA LYS A 14 -1.22 16.57 0.85
C LYS A 14 -1.43 17.02 2.29
N GLU A 15 -2.24 18.06 2.50
CA GLU A 15 -2.59 18.55 3.85
C GLU A 15 -3.21 17.46 4.72
N LEU A 16 -4.05 16.61 4.12
CA LEU A 16 -4.73 15.51 4.81
C LEU A 16 -3.86 14.25 4.98
N ASN A 17 -2.60 14.26 4.55
CA ASN A 17 -1.73 13.08 4.53
C ASN A 17 -2.38 11.86 3.85
N THR A 18 -3.04 12.10 2.71
CA THR A 18 -3.77 11.07 1.97
C THR A 18 -2.82 10.00 1.42
N ASP A 19 -3.11 8.74 1.70
CA ASP A 19 -2.28 7.61 1.25
C ASP A 19 -2.60 7.16 -0.19
N PHE A 20 -3.83 7.42 -0.66
CA PHE A 20 -4.35 6.96 -1.94
C PHE A 20 -5.48 7.85 -2.47
N ILE A 21 -5.49 8.08 -3.79
CA ILE A 21 -6.55 8.81 -4.49
C ILE A 21 -7.27 7.85 -5.42
N LEU A 22 -8.59 7.75 -5.29
CA LEU A 22 -9.47 7.04 -6.21
C LEU A 22 -10.29 8.05 -7.00
N VAL A 23 -10.12 8.07 -8.32
CA VAL A 23 -10.85 8.97 -9.23
C VAL A 23 -11.99 8.20 -9.88
N LEU A 24 -13.23 8.57 -9.56
CA LEU A 24 -14.43 8.02 -10.18
C LEU A 24 -14.75 8.76 -11.48
N HIS A 25 -14.79 8.02 -12.59
CA HIS A 25 -15.37 8.46 -13.85
C HIS A 25 -16.87 8.13 -13.83
N GLY A 26 -17.69 9.12 -13.47
CA GLY A 26 -19.16 9.03 -13.59
C GLY A 26 -19.67 9.29 -15.01
N GLY A 27 -18.83 9.93 -15.84
CA GLY A 27 -19.02 10.24 -17.25
C GLY A 27 -17.67 10.54 -17.87
N PHE A 28 -17.65 11.23 -19.00
CA PHE A 28 -16.39 11.62 -19.64
C PHE A 28 -15.65 12.68 -18.81
N THR A 29 -14.37 12.42 -18.54
CA THR A 29 -13.44 13.37 -17.90
C THR A 29 -12.43 13.84 -18.92
N MET A 30 -12.07 15.12 -18.86
CA MET A 30 -11.04 15.69 -19.73
C MET A 30 -9.65 15.11 -19.41
N GLY A 31 -8.81 14.95 -20.44
CA GLY A 31 -7.49 14.33 -20.29
C GLY A 31 -6.54 15.13 -19.40
N ASP A 32 -6.73 16.44 -19.27
CA ASP A 32 -5.93 17.33 -18.41
C ASP A 32 -6.10 17.01 -16.91
N VAL A 33 -7.31 16.61 -16.49
CA VAL A 33 -7.59 16.13 -15.13
C VAL A 33 -6.81 14.84 -14.85
N ALA A 34 -6.92 13.86 -15.76
CA ALA A 34 -6.22 12.58 -15.63
C ALA A 34 -4.70 12.75 -15.65
N LEU A 35 -4.19 13.62 -16.52
CA LEU A 35 -2.78 14.00 -16.61
C LEU A 35 -2.28 14.58 -15.30
N THR A 36 -3.00 15.57 -14.76
CA THR A 36 -2.61 16.25 -13.51
C THR A 36 -2.56 15.28 -12.32
N PHE A 37 -3.52 14.34 -12.23
CA PHE A 37 -3.44 13.28 -11.21
C PHE A 37 -2.27 12.31 -11.46
N ALA A 38 -2.04 11.91 -12.72
CA ALA A 38 -1.00 10.95 -13.08
C ALA A 38 0.43 11.47 -12.81
N GLU A 39 0.66 12.78 -13.00
CA GLU A 39 1.93 13.48 -12.71
C GLU A 39 2.19 13.64 -11.20
N SER A 40 1.17 13.46 -10.36
CA SER A 40 1.32 13.56 -8.91
C SER A 40 2.07 12.36 -8.31
N ASN A 41 2.66 12.51 -7.12
CA ASN A 41 3.31 11.40 -6.42
C ASN A 41 2.35 10.54 -5.57
N PHE A 42 1.04 10.81 -5.60
CA PHE A 42 0.07 10.00 -4.88
C PHE A 42 -0.08 8.62 -5.51
N LYS A 43 -0.34 7.60 -4.69
CA LYS A 43 -0.83 6.31 -5.19
C LYS A 43 -2.23 6.52 -5.74
N LEU A 44 -2.49 6.00 -6.93
CA LEU A 44 -3.63 6.42 -7.74
C LEU A 44 -4.43 5.22 -8.24
N GLY A 45 -5.75 5.37 -8.23
CA GLY A 45 -6.68 4.46 -8.86
C GLY A 45 -7.69 5.21 -9.72
N PHE A 46 -8.07 4.65 -10.86
CA PHE A 46 -9.20 5.12 -11.65
C PHE A 46 -10.34 4.11 -11.60
N TRP A 47 -11.56 4.57 -11.41
CA TRP A 47 -12.75 3.71 -11.28
C TRP A 47 -13.83 4.15 -12.25
N SER A 48 -14.43 3.21 -12.95
CA SER A 48 -15.66 3.43 -13.72
C SER A 48 -16.72 2.41 -13.35
N VAL A 49 -17.98 2.77 -13.55
CA VAL A 49 -19.13 1.86 -13.38
C VAL A 49 -19.71 1.51 -14.75
N PRO A 50 -20.43 0.38 -14.91
CA PRO A 50 -21.20 0.12 -16.12
C PRO A 50 -22.13 1.30 -16.44
N GLU A 51 -22.13 1.73 -17.71
CA GLU A 51 -22.97 2.83 -18.16
C GLU A 51 -24.45 2.39 -18.17
N PRO A 52 -25.39 3.25 -17.75
CA PRO A 52 -26.80 2.99 -17.98
C PRO A 52 -27.04 2.99 -19.50
N THR A 53 -27.88 2.08 -20.00
CA THR A 53 -28.31 2.13 -21.40
C THR A 53 -29.24 3.33 -21.59
N LEU A 54 -28.73 4.41 -22.17
CA LEU A 54 -29.51 5.58 -22.56
C LEU A 54 -29.88 5.50 -24.05
N THR A 55 -30.93 6.19 -24.46
CA THR A 55 -31.33 6.29 -25.86
C THR A 55 -30.36 7.18 -26.65
N GLY A 56 -29.93 6.72 -27.83
CA GLY A 56 -28.99 7.44 -28.71
C GLY A 56 -27.59 6.79 -28.78
N ASP A 57 -26.79 7.24 -29.75
CA ASP A 57 -25.49 6.62 -30.07
C ASP A 57 -24.36 6.99 -29.08
N VAL A 58 -24.52 8.11 -28.35
CA VAL A 58 -23.51 8.63 -27.42
C VAL A 58 -23.94 8.36 -25.99
N GLN A 59 -23.22 7.47 -25.32
CA GLN A 59 -23.39 7.18 -23.91
C GLN A 59 -22.52 8.11 -23.04
N LEU A 60 -22.43 7.86 -21.73
CA LEU A 60 -21.69 8.71 -20.80
C LEU A 60 -20.17 8.68 -21.02
N ASN A 61 -19.65 7.70 -21.76
CA ASN A 61 -18.23 7.53 -22.11
C ASN A 61 -17.32 7.45 -20.88
N ASN A 62 -17.82 6.91 -19.77
CA ASN A 62 -17.06 6.77 -18.54
C ASN A 62 -15.98 5.69 -18.66
N PHE A 63 -16.27 4.61 -19.38
CA PHE A 63 -15.31 3.53 -19.60
C PHE A 63 -14.24 3.96 -20.61
N VAL A 64 -14.63 4.74 -21.62
CA VAL A 64 -13.68 5.40 -22.53
C VAL A 64 -12.75 6.32 -21.75
N SER A 65 -13.31 7.14 -20.85
CA SER A 65 -12.54 8.04 -19.97
C SER A 65 -11.56 7.27 -19.08
N LEU A 66 -11.97 6.14 -18.50
CA LEU A 66 -11.08 5.26 -17.73
C LEU A 66 -9.89 4.76 -18.56
N ASN A 67 -10.14 4.30 -19.78
CA ASN A 67 -9.09 3.82 -20.68
C ASN A 67 -8.12 4.93 -21.09
N MET A 68 -8.65 6.14 -21.34
CA MET A 68 -7.83 7.32 -21.60
C MET A 68 -6.95 7.65 -20.40
N SER A 69 -7.50 7.71 -19.18
CA SER A 69 -6.76 7.98 -17.95
C SER A 69 -5.61 6.98 -17.72
N MET A 70 -5.88 5.68 -17.92
CA MET A 70 -4.86 4.64 -17.83
C MET A 70 -3.76 4.78 -18.89
N SER A 71 -4.13 5.17 -20.12
CA SER A 71 -3.18 5.42 -21.22
C SER A 71 -2.29 6.63 -20.94
N ILE A 72 -2.85 7.71 -20.41
CA ILE A 72 -2.12 8.89 -19.98
C ILE A 72 -1.15 8.51 -18.85
N ALA A 73 -1.64 7.83 -17.81
CA ALA A 73 -0.82 7.41 -16.68
C ALA A 73 0.36 6.55 -17.12
N LYS A 74 0.15 5.60 -18.03
CA LYS A 74 1.24 4.77 -18.58
C LYS A 74 2.33 5.58 -19.29
N LYS A 75 1.99 6.72 -19.90
CA LYS A 75 2.93 7.57 -20.64
C LYS A 75 3.73 8.51 -19.73
N VAL A 76 3.08 9.11 -18.73
CA VAL A 76 3.66 10.23 -17.97
C VAL A 76 4.20 9.83 -16.59
N ARG A 77 3.85 8.63 -16.11
CA ARG A 77 4.19 8.15 -14.77
C ARG A 77 5.14 6.97 -14.83
N ASN A 78 6.10 6.93 -13.92
CA ASN A 78 6.88 5.72 -13.66
C ASN A 78 6.03 4.71 -12.87
N THR A 79 5.27 3.88 -13.58
CA THR A 79 4.35 2.90 -12.98
C THR A 79 5.05 1.80 -12.19
N SER A 80 6.35 1.56 -12.41
CA SER A 80 7.14 0.61 -11.62
C SER A 80 7.46 1.13 -10.23
N LYS A 81 7.70 2.44 -10.07
CA LYS A 81 7.92 3.07 -8.75
C LYS A 81 6.60 3.41 -8.07
N ASN A 82 5.63 3.85 -8.86
CA ASN A 82 4.42 4.48 -8.41
C ASN A 82 3.26 3.83 -9.18
N PRO A 83 2.77 2.65 -8.77
CA PRO A 83 1.76 1.92 -9.53
C PRO A 83 0.43 2.69 -9.60
N VAL A 84 -0.34 2.41 -10.65
CA VAL A 84 -1.70 2.90 -10.85
C VAL A 84 -2.64 1.71 -11.02
N SER A 85 -3.76 1.72 -10.30
CA SER A 85 -4.78 0.68 -10.37
C SER A 85 -5.99 1.17 -11.16
N TRP A 86 -6.77 0.23 -11.68
CA TRP A 86 -8.07 0.52 -12.30
C TRP A 86 -9.15 -0.37 -11.72
N TYR A 87 -10.38 0.12 -11.70
CA TYR A 87 -11.54 -0.59 -11.17
C TYR A 87 -12.71 -0.43 -12.12
N TYR A 88 -13.48 -1.50 -12.30
CA TYR A 88 -14.70 -1.50 -13.08
C TYR A 88 -15.78 -2.30 -12.36
N GLY A 89 -17.01 -1.78 -12.33
CA GLY A 89 -18.14 -2.39 -11.63
C GLY A 89 -18.77 -1.46 -10.59
N PHE A 90 -19.99 -1.78 -10.18
CA PHE A 90 -20.69 -1.06 -9.11
C PHE A 90 -20.03 -1.31 -7.75
N ALA A 91 -20.29 -0.42 -6.79
CA ALA A 91 -19.70 -0.51 -5.44
C ALA A 91 -20.12 -1.80 -4.72
N GLU A 92 -21.26 -2.36 -5.09
CA GLU A 92 -21.88 -3.56 -4.55
C GLU A 92 -21.23 -4.84 -5.09
N ASN A 93 -20.63 -4.77 -6.29
CA ASN A 93 -20.07 -5.92 -7.00
C ASN A 93 -18.96 -6.58 -6.17
N LYS A 94 -19.03 -7.91 -6.03
CA LYS A 94 -18.07 -8.69 -5.26
C LYS A 94 -16.63 -8.51 -5.76
N GLU A 95 -16.44 -8.52 -7.07
CA GLU A 95 -15.14 -8.36 -7.73
C GLU A 95 -14.52 -6.98 -7.46
N PHE A 96 -15.34 -5.91 -7.58
CA PHE A 96 -14.92 -4.55 -7.23
C PHE A 96 -14.47 -4.48 -5.77
N LYS A 97 -15.33 -4.95 -4.84
CA LYS A 97 -15.06 -4.97 -3.40
C LYS A 97 -13.76 -5.73 -3.09
N GLN A 98 -13.56 -6.90 -3.68
CA GLN A 98 -12.34 -7.69 -3.49
C GLN A 98 -11.09 -6.92 -3.95
N LYS A 99 -11.12 -6.35 -5.16
CA LYS A 99 -9.97 -5.64 -5.74
C LYS A 99 -9.61 -4.37 -4.97
N ILE A 100 -10.61 -3.56 -4.60
CA ILE A 100 -10.37 -2.34 -3.83
C ILE A 100 -9.91 -2.66 -2.40
N THR A 101 -10.50 -3.68 -1.76
CA THR A 101 -10.08 -4.13 -0.42
C THR A 101 -8.63 -4.58 -0.43
N LEU A 102 -8.21 -5.40 -1.41
CA LEU A 102 -6.81 -5.81 -1.54
C LEU A 102 -5.88 -4.61 -1.71
N THR A 103 -6.30 -3.59 -2.47
CA THR A 103 -5.51 -2.36 -2.63
C THR A 103 -5.35 -1.65 -1.30
N LEU A 104 -6.44 -1.43 -0.56
CA LEU A 104 -6.43 -0.75 0.74
C LEU A 104 -5.61 -1.51 1.79
N GLN A 105 -5.75 -2.84 1.85
CA GLN A 105 -4.95 -3.69 2.72
C GLN A 105 -3.45 -3.59 2.38
N THR A 106 -3.10 -3.64 1.10
CA THR A 106 -1.72 -3.49 0.65
C THR A 106 -1.13 -2.14 1.06
N LEU A 107 -1.90 -1.06 0.91
CA LEU A 107 -1.50 0.29 1.33
C LEU A 107 -1.24 0.36 2.84
N GLN A 108 -2.13 -0.24 3.64
CA GLN A 108 -1.98 -0.32 5.08
C GLN A 108 -0.72 -1.13 5.46
N SER A 109 -0.49 -2.28 4.82
CA SER A 109 0.70 -3.09 5.03
C SER A 109 1.98 -2.33 4.70
N LEU A 110 2.03 -1.60 3.58
CA LEU A 110 3.19 -0.77 3.23
C LEU A 110 3.46 0.31 4.28
N LYS A 111 2.41 0.93 4.82
CA LYS A 111 2.53 1.93 5.89
C LYS A 111 3.09 1.33 7.17
N ILE A 112 2.62 0.14 7.56
CA ILE A 112 3.14 -0.60 8.71
C ILE A 112 4.60 -0.97 8.49
N LEU A 113 4.93 -1.58 7.36
CA LEU A 113 6.29 -1.99 7.00
C LEU A 113 7.27 -0.81 7.02
N SER A 114 6.86 0.36 6.53
CA SER A 114 7.69 1.57 6.53
C SER A 114 8.09 2.08 7.90
N ARG A 115 7.45 1.57 8.96
CA ARG A 115 7.71 1.91 10.37
C ARG A 115 8.18 0.70 11.17
N SER A 116 8.30 -0.46 10.54
CA SER A 116 8.73 -1.70 11.19
C SER A 116 10.23 -1.70 11.46
N ARG A 117 10.60 -2.30 12.60
CA ARG A 117 11.97 -2.52 13.01
C ARG A 117 12.17 -4.01 13.22
N ILE A 118 13.26 -4.54 12.68
CA ILE A 118 13.64 -5.96 12.82
C ILE A 118 14.91 -6.01 13.66
N GLY A 119 14.86 -6.70 14.79
CA GLY A 119 16.06 -7.06 15.56
C GLY A 119 16.65 -8.35 15.00
N LEU A 120 17.81 -8.27 14.35
CA LEU A 120 18.56 -9.41 13.86
C LEU A 120 19.55 -9.85 14.94
N ILE A 121 19.37 -11.06 15.48
CA ILE A 121 20.24 -11.59 16.53
C ILE A 121 21.29 -12.49 15.88
N GLY A 122 22.56 -12.19 16.14
CA GLY A 122 23.67 -12.86 15.46
C GLY A 122 23.80 -12.42 14.00
N GLY A 123 24.31 -13.31 13.15
CA GLY A 123 24.57 -13.02 11.74
C GLY A 123 24.28 -14.21 10.84
N LEU A 124 24.65 -14.08 9.57
CA LEU A 124 24.52 -15.15 8.59
C LEU A 124 25.41 -16.34 8.97
N ALA A 125 24.84 -17.54 9.03
CA ALA A 125 25.62 -18.76 9.22
C ALA A 125 26.64 -18.93 8.07
N MET A 126 27.85 -19.37 8.40
CA MET A 126 28.90 -19.60 7.40
C MET A 126 28.39 -20.51 6.28
N THR A 127 28.70 -20.19 5.03
CA THR A 127 28.28 -20.89 3.79
C THR A 127 26.83 -20.71 3.35
N PHE A 128 25.97 -20.05 4.14
CA PHE A 128 24.56 -19.82 3.77
C PHE A 128 24.34 -18.53 2.96
N TYR A 129 25.13 -18.31 1.90
CA TYR A 129 25.11 -17.06 1.11
C TYR A 129 23.73 -16.67 0.57
N ASN A 130 22.88 -17.66 0.26
CA ASN A 130 21.53 -17.41 -0.27
C ASN A 130 20.54 -16.83 0.76
N MET A 131 20.91 -16.78 2.05
CA MET A 131 20.09 -16.15 3.10
C MET A 131 20.57 -14.74 3.44
N GLU A 132 21.55 -14.21 2.71
CA GLU A 132 21.99 -12.82 2.89
C GLU A 132 20.86 -11.84 2.54
N VAL A 133 20.57 -10.94 3.48
CA VAL A 133 19.53 -9.92 3.32
C VAL A 133 20.17 -8.56 3.16
N SER A 134 19.89 -7.90 2.03
CA SER A 134 20.32 -6.52 1.82
C SER A 134 19.45 -5.55 2.62
N THR A 135 19.97 -5.10 3.76
CA THR A 135 19.33 -4.10 4.62
C THR A 135 19.03 -2.79 3.88
N THR A 136 19.94 -2.35 3.01
CA THR A 136 19.76 -1.17 2.15
C THR A 136 18.58 -1.31 1.18
N LYS A 137 18.41 -2.49 0.57
CA LYS A 137 17.26 -2.75 -0.32
C LYS A 137 15.96 -2.79 0.46
N LEU A 138 15.94 -3.38 1.65
CA LEU A 138 14.75 -3.37 2.51
C LEU A 138 14.36 -1.97 2.96
N LYS A 139 15.33 -1.15 3.38
CA LYS A 139 15.07 0.24 3.78
C LYS A 139 14.57 1.08 2.60
N SER A 140 15.24 1.02 1.46
CA SER A 140 14.87 1.83 0.28
C SER A 140 13.54 1.43 -0.36
N LYS A 141 13.18 0.14 -0.36
CA LYS A 141 11.93 -0.35 -0.96
C LYS A 141 10.74 -0.34 -0.01
N LEU A 142 10.95 -0.70 1.25
CA LEU A 142 9.87 -0.94 2.22
C LEU A 142 9.93 -0.02 3.44
N GLY A 143 11.01 0.75 3.64
CA GLY A 143 11.18 1.64 4.79
C GLY A 143 11.58 0.94 6.09
N VAL A 144 11.76 -0.38 6.07
CA VAL A 144 12.09 -1.21 7.24
C VAL A 144 13.50 -0.93 7.75
N ASP A 145 13.64 -0.79 9.08
CA ASP A 145 14.94 -0.68 9.77
C ASP A 145 15.37 -2.03 10.34
N ILE A 146 16.66 -2.35 10.25
CA ILE A 146 17.25 -3.57 10.80
C ILE A 146 18.33 -3.21 11.82
N PHE A 147 18.21 -3.77 13.02
CA PHE A 147 19.12 -3.57 14.13
C PHE A 147 19.80 -4.90 14.47
N ASN A 148 21.13 -4.93 14.41
CA ASN A 148 21.87 -6.12 14.82
C ASN A 148 22.01 -6.13 16.35
N HIS A 149 21.74 -7.28 16.94
CA HIS A 149 21.93 -7.56 18.35
C HIS A 149 22.90 -8.72 18.53
N ASP A 150 23.82 -8.56 19.48
CA ASP A 150 24.71 -9.63 19.89
C ASP A 150 23.91 -10.65 20.71
N ILE A 151 24.15 -11.94 20.47
CA ILE A 151 23.54 -13.01 21.26
C ILE A 151 23.89 -12.88 22.75
N HIS A 152 25.09 -12.39 23.08
CA HIS A 152 25.53 -12.18 24.46
C HIS A 152 24.71 -11.10 25.19
N GLU A 153 24.26 -10.07 24.46
CA GLU A 153 23.34 -9.07 25.00
C GLU A 153 22.04 -9.73 25.45
N LEU A 154 21.51 -10.63 24.62
CA LEU A 154 20.27 -11.34 24.91
C LEU A 154 20.45 -12.34 26.06
N THR A 155 21.52 -13.14 26.06
CA THR A 155 21.75 -14.11 27.14
C THR A 155 21.91 -13.40 28.49
N ASN A 156 22.59 -12.26 28.52
CA ASN A 156 22.70 -11.45 29.74
C ASN A 156 21.34 -10.92 30.20
N ARG A 157 20.51 -10.41 29.28
CA ARG A 157 19.14 -9.98 29.61
C ARG A 157 18.27 -11.13 30.12
N MET A 158 18.45 -12.34 29.58
CA MET A 158 17.75 -13.55 30.01
C MET A 158 18.14 -13.95 31.43
N SER A 159 19.43 -14.00 31.74
CA SER A 159 19.93 -14.35 33.09
C SER A 159 19.52 -13.35 34.16
N ASN A 160 19.27 -12.09 33.77
CA ASN A 160 18.83 -11.03 34.67
C ASN A 160 17.30 -10.96 34.87
N GLN A 161 16.52 -11.89 34.32
CA GLN A 161 15.08 -11.93 34.56
C GLN A 161 14.76 -12.38 36.00
N SER A 162 13.77 -11.77 36.63
CA SER A 162 13.31 -12.18 37.97
C SER A 162 12.56 -13.51 37.90
N SER A 163 12.80 -14.42 38.85
CA SER A 163 12.08 -15.71 38.94
C SER A 163 10.57 -15.55 38.95
N LYS A 164 10.06 -14.52 39.66
CA LYS A 164 8.62 -14.20 39.69
C LYS A 164 8.02 -14.02 38.29
N ASN A 165 8.60 -13.16 37.45
CA ASN A 165 8.12 -12.93 36.09
C ASN A 165 8.20 -14.19 35.22
N VAL A 166 9.24 -15.01 35.42
CA VAL A 166 9.41 -16.28 34.69
C VAL A 166 8.31 -17.27 35.07
N ASP A 167 8.06 -17.46 36.37
CA ASP A 167 7.03 -18.37 36.88
C ASP A 167 5.62 -17.95 36.41
N GLU A 168 5.32 -16.65 36.45
CA GLU A 168 4.05 -16.10 35.96
C GLU A 168 3.83 -16.40 34.47
N GLU A 169 4.84 -16.20 33.62
CA GLU A 169 4.73 -16.48 32.19
C GLU A 169 4.63 -17.99 31.91
N ILE A 170 5.35 -18.84 32.66
CA ILE A 170 5.22 -20.30 32.55
C ILE A 170 3.79 -20.76 32.86
N GLN A 171 3.18 -20.26 33.95
CA GLN A 171 1.79 -20.62 34.28
C GLN A 171 0.80 -20.21 33.19
N LYS A 172 1.01 -19.03 32.60
CA LYS A 172 0.21 -18.54 31.49
C LYS A 172 0.34 -19.42 30.24
N ILE A 173 1.57 -19.82 29.88
CA ILE A 173 1.82 -20.75 28.76
C ILE A 173 1.13 -22.09 29.02
N LEU A 174 1.28 -22.67 30.22
CA LEU A 174 0.66 -23.94 30.59
C LEU A 174 -0.87 -23.89 30.56
N ARG A 175 -1.47 -22.75 30.92
CA ARG A 175 -2.92 -22.55 30.85
C ARG A 175 -3.40 -22.55 29.40
N LEU A 176 -2.70 -21.85 28.51
CA LEU A 176 -3.06 -21.76 27.09
C LEU A 176 -2.82 -23.07 26.34
N ALA A 177 -1.81 -23.84 26.72
CA ALA A 177 -1.50 -25.12 26.08
C ALA A 177 -2.47 -26.27 26.44
N LYS A 178 -3.30 -26.10 27.49
CA LYS A 178 -4.31 -27.08 27.92
C LYS A 178 -5.69 -26.88 27.27
N THR A 179 -5.86 -25.82 26.48
CA THR A 179 -7.03 -25.56 25.63
C THR A 179 -6.76 -25.99 24.20
#